data_AF-A0A9E5XTH5-F1
#
_entry.id   AF-A0A9E5XTH5-F1
#
_cell.length_a   1.000
_cell.length_b   1.000
_cell.length_c   1.000
_cell.angle_alpha   90.00
_cell.angle_beta   90.00
_cell.angle_gamma   90.00
#
_symmetry.space_group_name_H-M   'P 1'
#
loop_
_entity.id
_entity.type
_entity.pdbx_description
1 polymer ?
#
loop_
_entity_poly.entity_id
_entity_poly.type
_entity_poly.pdbx_seq_one_letter_code
_entity_poly.pdbx_strand_id
1 'polypeptide(L)'
;MSKRVRNVFDAWTLVRLLGLVLSLGLGGCAQDRVSLADPPAWRHAYPIAEVQRAQRDQTVRVVVLLEATGPTSARAHDLSGSIEVQNLPAKGPWREQPARTWVVEGELQHDAEGRPYLVVKQVVASEALPYGAYLCVHWTCGRWDEERWVWLGLDGQAFSLDRKRGVRTRWRVAKDEVHRVLDALRRARVRPVGTPDPRGAMYQFCWWTGKEWRDWEVSSQPDGWIHEILVTVDAWLQGPPTP
;
A
#
# COMPACT_ATOMS: atom_id res chain seq x y z
N MET A 1 -65.48 -39.19 -10.88
CA MET A 1 -65.52 -38.39 -9.64
C MET A 1 -64.28 -37.50 -9.59
N SER A 2 -64.41 -36.23 -9.97
CA SER A 2 -63.31 -35.26 -10.06
C SER A 2 -63.34 -34.33 -8.84
N LYS A 3 -62.31 -34.38 -7.99
CA LYS A 3 -62.12 -33.46 -6.85
C LYS A 3 -61.37 -32.22 -7.36
N ARG A 4 -62.08 -31.09 -7.50
CA ARG A 4 -61.47 -29.77 -7.66
C ARG A 4 -60.93 -29.30 -6.30
N VAL A 5 -59.61 -29.27 -6.14
CA VAL A 5 -58.95 -28.56 -5.05
C VAL A 5 -58.92 -27.08 -5.41
N ARG A 6 -59.69 -26.25 -4.70
CA ARG A 6 -59.59 -24.78 -4.80
C ARG A 6 -58.47 -24.33 -3.86
N ASN A 7 -57.31 -24.01 -4.41
CA ASN A 7 -56.30 -23.24 -3.71
C ASN A 7 -56.75 -21.78 -3.67
N VAL A 8 -57.28 -21.34 -2.53
CA VAL A 8 -57.50 -19.93 -2.22
C VAL A 8 -56.20 -19.43 -1.59
N PHE A 9 -55.27 -18.98 -2.43
CA PHE A 9 -54.20 -18.11 -1.94
C PHE A 9 -54.76 -16.70 -1.84
N ASP A 10 -54.94 -16.23 -0.61
CA ASP A 10 -55.38 -14.87 -0.33
C ASP A 10 -54.31 -13.88 -0.82
N ALA A 11 -54.74 -12.89 -1.62
CA ALA A 11 -53.87 -11.87 -2.17
C ALA A 11 -53.08 -11.12 -1.07
N TRP A 12 -53.62 -11.08 0.16
CA TRP A 12 -52.96 -10.50 1.31
C TRP A 12 -51.74 -11.28 1.80
N THR A 13 -51.69 -12.61 1.60
CA THR A 13 -50.53 -13.43 1.98
C THR A 13 -49.35 -13.19 1.04
N LEU A 14 -49.62 -12.99 -0.25
CA LEU A 14 -48.60 -12.68 -1.27
C LEU A 14 -47.99 -11.29 -1.05
N VAL A 15 -48.78 -10.29 -0.67
CA VAL A 15 -48.29 -8.93 -0.38
C VAL A 15 -47.42 -8.90 0.89
N ARG A 16 -47.74 -9.68 1.92
CA ARG A 16 -46.90 -9.79 3.13
C ARG A 16 -45.58 -10.51 2.87
N LEU A 17 -45.56 -11.54 2.03
CA LEU A 17 -44.33 -12.22 1.62
C LEU A 17 -43.45 -11.31 0.75
N LEU A 18 -44.01 -10.54 -0.17
CA LEU A 18 -43.26 -9.56 -0.96
C LEU A 18 -42.71 -8.40 -0.10
N GLY A 19 -43.46 -7.91 0.88
CA GLY A 19 -43.00 -6.89 1.83
C GLY A 19 -41.86 -7.36 2.73
N LEU A 20 -41.87 -8.64 3.15
CA LEU A 20 -40.79 -9.24 3.94
C LEU A 20 -39.51 -9.48 3.12
N VAL A 21 -39.64 -9.85 1.85
CA VAL A 21 -38.49 -10.05 0.95
C VAL A 21 -37.84 -8.72 0.56
N LEU A 22 -38.63 -7.66 0.38
CA LEU A 22 -38.10 -6.31 0.09
C LEU A 22 -37.44 -5.64 1.31
N SER A 23 -37.87 -5.96 2.54
CA SER A 23 -37.22 -5.43 3.76
C SER A 23 -35.94 -6.19 4.15
N LEU A 24 -35.76 -7.43 3.69
CA LEU A 24 -34.49 -8.17 3.82
C LEU A 24 -33.48 -7.89 2.69
N GLY A 25 -33.92 -7.29 1.57
CA GLY A 25 -33.06 -6.97 0.41
C GLY A 25 -32.41 -5.57 0.43
N LEU A 26 -32.84 -4.68 1.34
CA LEU A 26 -32.32 -3.31 1.46
C LEU A 26 -31.56 -3.05 2.78
N GLY A 27 -31.41 -4.10 3.60
CA GLY A 27 -30.60 -4.09 4.81
C GLY A 27 -29.10 -4.11 4.49
N GLY A 28 -28.56 -2.96 4.14
CA GLY A 28 -27.18 -2.60 4.43
C GLY A 28 -26.09 -3.41 3.71
N CYS A 29 -25.81 -3.05 2.45
CA CYS A 29 -24.41 -2.92 2.04
C CYS A 29 -23.82 -1.63 2.64
N ALA A 30 -24.02 -1.42 3.94
CA ALA A 30 -23.05 -0.66 4.72
C ALA A 30 -21.87 -1.63 4.85
N GLN A 31 -21.03 -1.67 3.81
CA GLN A 31 -19.66 -2.14 4.00
C GLN A 31 -19.15 -1.31 5.18
N ASP A 32 -19.05 -1.95 6.35
CA ASP A 32 -18.26 -1.47 7.46
C ASP A 32 -16.88 -1.24 6.87
N ARG A 33 -16.66 -0.02 6.38
CA ARG A 33 -15.35 0.48 6.03
C ARG A 33 -14.65 0.50 7.37
N VAL A 34 -13.95 -0.58 7.67
CA VAL A 34 -13.01 -0.63 8.77
C VAL A 34 -12.04 0.51 8.49
N SER A 35 -12.30 1.65 9.14
CA SER A 35 -11.42 2.80 9.10
C SER A 35 -10.14 2.33 9.77
N LEU A 36 -9.09 2.09 8.98
CA LEU A 36 -7.81 1.69 9.52
C LEU A 36 -7.27 2.88 10.29
N ALA A 37 -7.05 2.69 11.59
CA ALA A 37 -6.31 3.67 12.37
C ALA A 37 -4.94 3.86 11.73
N ASP A 38 -4.42 5.08 11.77
CA ASP A 38 -3.10 5.36 11.22
C ASP A 38 -2.01 4.58 11.96
N PRO A 39 -1.03 4.03 11.24
CA PRO A 39 0.16 3.45 11.84
C PRO A 39 0.81 4.40 12.86
N PRO A 40 1.27 3.90 14.02
CA PRO A 40 1.92 4.72 15.04
C PRO A 40 3.11 5.54 14.52
N ALA A 41 3.85 5.00 13.55
CA ALA A 41 5.00 5.68 12.93
C ALA A 41 4.61 6.97 12.21
N TRP A 42 3.36 7.09 11.75
CA TRP A 42 2.86 8.27 11.05
C TRP A 42 2.32 9.33 11.99
N ARG A 43 2.19 9.04 13.29
CA ARG A 43 1.77 10.03 14.27
C ARG A 43 2.77 11.18 14.25
N HIS A 44 2.24 12.39 14.02
CA HIS A 44 3.03 13.62 13.89
C HIS A 44 3.97 13.65 12.68
N ALA A 45 3.85 12.70 11.76
CA ALA A 45 4.53 12.76 10.48
C ALA A 45 3.69 13.54 9.46
N TYR A 46 4.35 14.36 8.67
CA TYR A 46 3.74 15.10 7.57
C TYR A 46 3.91 14.33 6.26
N PRO A 47 2.89 14.28 5.39
CA PRO A 47 3.10 13.90 4.00
C PRO A 47 4.01 14.92 3.32
N ILE A 48 4.89 14.46 2.43
CA ILE A 48 5.78 15.33 1.65
C ILE A 48 5.01 16.42 0.90
N ALA A 49 3.82 16.14 0.37
CA ALA A 49 3.01 17.15 -0.33
C ALA A 49 2.60 18.33 0.58
N GLU A 50 2.46 18.12 1.89
CA GLU A 50 2.24 19.19 2.86
C GLU A 50 3.54 19.89 3.23
N VAL A 51 4.63 19.14 3.41
CA VAL A 51 5.97 19.73 3.63
C VAL A 51 6.33 20.69 2.50
N GLN A 52 6.00 20.35 1.26
CA GLN A 52 6.24 21.22 0.10
C GLN A 52 5.47 22.53 0.12
N ARG A 53 4.43 22.65 0.95
CA ARG A 53 3.60 23.86 1.12
C ARG A 53 3.83 24.56 2.45
N ALA A 54 4.63 23.97 3.33
CA ALA A 54 4.88 24.47 4.67
C ALA A 54 5.83 25.67 4.66
N GLN A 55 5.82 26.43 5.76
CA GLN A 55 6.64 27.63 5.91
C GLN A 55 8.11 27.26 6.20
N ARG A 56 9.03 28.16 5.85
CA ARG A 56 10.46 28.02 6.18
C ARG A 56 10.68 27.89 7.70
N ASP A 57 11.77 27.24 8.08
CA ASP A 57 12.26 27.07 9.45
C ASP A 57 11.36 26.22 10.35
N GLN A 58 10.36 25.55 9.78
CA GLN A 58 9.54 24.58 10.50
C GLN A 58 10.31 23.26 10.64
N THR A 59 10.36 22.71 11.86
CA THR A 59 10.81 21.32 12.05
C THR A 59 9.67 20.38 11.69
N VAL A 60 9.97 19.45 10.78
CA VAL A 60 9.01 18.45 10.29
C VAL A 60 9.58 17.05 10.44
N ARG A 61 8.68 16.10 10.64
CA ARG A 61 8.97 14.68 10.67
C ARG A 61 8.26 14.03 9.49
N VAL A 62 8.95 13.19 8.73
CA VAL A 62 8.38 12.47 7.58
C VAL A 62 8.75 10.99 7.67
N VAL A 63 7.90 10.11 7.13
CA VAL A 63 8.14 8.67 7.05
C VAL A 63 8.29 8.30 5.58
N VAL A 64 9.51 7.97 5.15
CA VAL A 64 9.91 8.04 3.75
C VAL A 64 10.85 6.90 3.37
N LEU A 65 10.96 6.61 2.09
CA LEU A 65 12.09 5.90 1.51
C LEU A 65 13.19 6.91 1.20
N LEU A 66 14.43 6.56 1.52
CA LEU A 66 15.59 7.40 1.22
C LEU A 66 16.38 6.80 0.06
N GLU A 67 16.69 7.64 -0.91
CA GLU A 67 17.55 7.27 -2.02
C GLU A 67 18.73 8.23 -2.14
N ALA A 68 19.95 7.71 -1.99
CA ALA A 68 21.15 8.52 -2.04
C ALA A 68 21.34 9.21 -3.40
N THR A 69 21.55 10.53 -3.38
CA THR A 69 21.84 11.35 -4.57
C THR A 69 23.26 11.90 -4.58
N GLY A 70 23.94 11.87 -3.44
CA GLY A 70 25.32 12.33 -3.26
C GLY A 70 25.85 11.88 -1.90
N PRO A 71 27.10 12.21 -1.53
CA PRO A 71 27.74 11.78 -0.28
C PRO A 71 26.91 12.04 0.98
N THR A 72 26.25 13.19 1.06
CA THR A 72 25.48 13.63 2.23
C THR A 72 24.07 14.09 1.87
N SER A 73 23.59 13.71 0.68
CA SER A 73 22.26 14.06 0.17
C SER A 73 21.51 12.83 -0.31
N ALA A 74 20.19 12.88 -0.17
CA ALA A 74 19.29 11.90 -0.70
C ALA A 74 18.00 12.57 -1.18
N ARG A 75 17.17 11.79 -1.85
CA ARG A 75 15.76 12.13 -2.08
C ARG A 75 14.90 11.28 -1.17
N ALA A 76 14.02 11.95 -0.44
CA ALA A 76 12.99 11.33 0.38
C ALA A 76 11.73 11.14 -0.45
N HIS A 77 11.11 9.97 -0.34
CA HIS A 77 9.93 9.57 -1.09
C HIS A 77 8.84 9.00 -0.17
N ASP A 78 7.62 9.49 -0.33
CA ASP A 78 6.40 8.84 0.15
C ASP A 78 5.38 8.75 -0.99
N LEU A 79 4.15 8.32 -0.70
CA LEU A 79 3.09 8.27 -1.71
C LEU A 79 2.69 9.65 -2.23
N SER A 80 2.76 10.67 -1.37
CA SER A 80 2.32 12.02 -1.68
C SER A 80 3.31 12.81 -2.54
N GLY A 81 4.61 12.49 -2.48
CA GLY A 81 5.61 13.28 -3.19
C GLY A 81 7.07 12.91 -2.91
N SER A 82 7.95 13.75 -3.45
CA SER A 82 9.40 13.61 -3.23
C SER A 82 9.99 14.95 -2.81
N ILE A 83 10.96 14.94 -1.90
CA ILE A 83 11.68 16.14 -1.46
C ILE A 83 13.17 15.83 -1.31
N GLU A 84 14.02 16.83 -1.54
CA GLU A 84 15.44 16.70 -1.28
C GLU A 84 15.72 16.72 0.22
N VAL A 85 16.64 15.85 0.66
CA VAL A 85 17.17 15.85 2.03
C VAL A 85 18.68 16.03 1.98
N GLN A 86 19.19 16.88 2.87
CA GLN A 86 20.60 17.21 2.99
C GLN A 86 21.10 16.96 4.41
N ASN A 87 22.42 17.06 4.60
CA ASN A 87 23.08 16.83 5.88
C ASN A 87 22.93 15.39 6.42
N LEU A 88 22.84 14.41 5.52
CA LEU A 88 22.89 13.01 5.90
C LEU A 88 24.33 12.57 6.19
N PRO A 89 24.56 11.69 7.19
CA PRO A 89 25.89 11.14 7.45
C PRO A 89 26.49 10.46 6.19
N ALA A 90 27.76 10.70 5.87
CA ALA A 90 28.33 10.21 4.60
C ALA A 90 28.24 8.68 4.43
N LYS A 91 28.41 7.97 5.55
CA LYS A 91 28.25 6.52 5.66
C LYS A 91 26.99 6.26 6.47
N GLY A 92 25.99 5.66 5.84
CA GLY A 92 24.82 5.22 6.59
C GLY A 92 23.96 4.20 5.85
N PRO A 93 23.18 3.43 6.63
CA PRO A 93 22.52 2.22 6.17
C PRO A 93 21.47 2.45 5.07
N TRP A 94 20.95 3.67 4.91
CA TRP A 94 19.99 3.99 3.85
C TRP A 94 20.57 3.88 2.43
N ARG A 95 21.90 3.95 2.26
CA ARG A 95 22.54 3.74 0.95
C ARG A 95 22.48 2.30 0.47
N GLU A 96 22.56 1.37 1.41
CA GLU A 96 22.65 -0.06 1.14
C GLU A 96 21.25 -0.71 1.13
N GLN A 97 20.25 -0.01 1.68
CA GLN A 97 18.91 -0.55 1.94
C GLN A 97 17.82 0.43 1.45
N PRO A 98 17.74 0.70 0.13
CA PRO A 98 16.81 1.69 -0.42
C PRO A 98 15.33 1.29 -0.26
N ALA A 99 15.05 0.02 0.00
CA ALA A 99 13.72 -0.51 0.27
C ALA A 99 13.30 -0.39 1.74
N ARG A 100 14.21 -0.01 2.66
CA ARG A 100 13.83 0.28 4.04
C ARG A 100 13.23 1.66 4.17
N THR A 101 12.21 1.76 5.01
CA THR A 101 11.61 3.03 5.39
C THR A 101 12.42 3.68 6.51
N TRP A 102 12.45 5.00 6.49
CA TRP A 102 13.14 5.85 7.45
C TRP A 102 12.18 6.88 8.00
N VAL A 103 12.27 7.13 9.30
CA VAL A 103 11.74 8.36 9.90
C VAL A 103 12.84 9.41 9.77
N VAL A 104 12.54 10.49 9.06
CA VAL A 104 13.45 11.63 8.90
C VAL A 104 12.85 12.82 9.61
N GLU A 105 13.59 13.38 10.56
CA GLU A 105 13.27 14.64 11.20
C GLU A 105 14.28 15.70 10.75
N GLY A 106 13.79 16.85 10.34
CA GLY A 106 14.62 17.92 9.82
C GLY A 106 13.92 19.27 9.81
N GLU A 107 14.70 20.31 9.54
CA GLU A 107 14.19 21.66 9.32
C GLU A 107 13.91 21.87 7.84
N LEU A 108 12.72 22.40 7.55
CA LEU A 108 12.34 22.79 6.21
C LEU A 108 13.03 24.10 5.83
N GLN A 109 13.84 24.01 4.78
CA GLN A 109 14.54 25.12 4.17
C GLN A 109 14.11 25.24 2.70
N HIS A 110 14.48 26.34 2.05
CA HIS A 110 14.22 26.54 0.63
C HIS A 110 15.49 27.05 -0.05
N ASP A 111 15.75 26.56 -1.26
CA ASP A 111 16.90 27.00 -2.03
C ASP A 111 16.69 28.40 -2.66
N ALA A 112 17.68 28.85 -3.46
CA ALA A 112 17.63 30.13 -4.15
C ALA A 112 16.46 30.22 -5.16
N GLU A 113 16.02 29.08 -5.69
CA GLU A 113 14.85 28.99 -6.59
C GLU A 113 13.53 28.83 -5.82
N GLY A 114 13.56 28.84 -4.49
CA GLY A 114 12.38 28.67 -3.65
C GLY A 114 11.87 27.23 -3.58
N ARG A 115 12.66 26.23 -3.96
CA ARG A 115 12.27 24.82 -3.85
C ARG A 115 12.53 24.33 -2.43
N PRO A 116 11.56 23.64 -1.81
CA PRO A 116 11.71 23.15 -0.45
C PRO A 116 12.69 21.97 -0.39
N TYR A 117 13.53 21.95 0.65
CA TYR A 117 14.39 20.82 1.00
C TYR A 117 14.49 20.68 2.53
N LEU A 118 14.84 19.49 3.00
CA LEU A 118 14.99 19.22 4.43
C LEU A 118 16.46 19.17 4.82
N VAL A 119 16.84 19.99 5.80
CA VAL A 119 18.11 19.85 6.51
C VAL A 119 17.90 18.84 7.63
N VAL A 120 18.47 17.65 7.46
CA VAL A 120 18.23 16.53 8.38
C VAL A 120 18.91 16.77 9.72
N LYS A 121 18.13 16.62 10.79
CA LYS A 121 18.58 16.58 12.19
C LYS A 121 18.76 15.14 12.67
N GLN A 122 17.82 14.27 12.30
CA GLN A 122 17.80 12.89 12.75
C GLN A 122 17.22 11.96 11.67
N VAL A 123 17.79 10.76 11.59
CA VAL A 123 17.28 9.66 10.77
C VAL A 123 17.20 8.41 11.63
N VAL A 124 16.05 7.76 11.65
CA VAL A 124 15.82 6.51 12.39
C VAL A 124 15.24 5.47 11.45
N ALA A 125 15.78 4.26 11.48
CA ALA A 125 15.23 3.13 10.73
C ALA A 125 13.79 2.85 11.20
N SER A 126 12.91 2.52 10.27
CA SER A 126 11.50 2.24 10.54
C SER A 126 11.11 0.91 9.94
N GLU A 127 10.42 0.09 10.72
CA GLU A 127 9.74 -1.11 10.23
C GLU A 127 8.39 -0.78 9.57
N ALA A 128 7.92 0.46 9.69
CA ALA A 128 6.69 0.90 9.04
C ALA A 128 6.86 1.11 7.53
N LEU A 129 5.74 1.16 6.81
CA LEU A 129 5.72 1.62 5.42
C LEU A 129 5.82 3.16 5.33
N PRO A 130 6.21 3.70 4.15
CA PRO A 130 6.22 5.14 3.91
C PRO A 130 4.84 5.77 4.16
N TYR A 131 4.81 7.07 4.44
CA TYR A 131 3.58 7.77 4.76
C TYR A 131 2.52 7.55 3.66
N GLY A 132 1.30 7.18 4.10
CA GLY A 132 0.17 6.89 3.24
C GLY A 132 0.11 5.46 2.68
N ALA A 133 1.19 4.67 2.77
CA ALA A 133 1.22 3.29 2.27
C ALA A 133 0.70 2.28 3.30
N TYR A 134 -0.30 1.48 2.93
CA TYR A 134 -0.89 0.44 3.79
C TYR A 134 -0.54 -0.97 3.32
N LEU A 135 -0.05 -1.09 2.09
CA LEU A 135 0.41 -2.33 1.49
C LEU A 135 1.72 -2.06 0.75
N CYS A 136 2.67 -2.96 0.91
CA CYS A 136 3.88 -3.04 0.13
C CYS A 136 3.98 -4.45 -0.45
N VAL A 137 4.32 -4.53 -1.73
CA VAL A 137 4.65 -5.78 -2.40
C VAL A 137 6.09 -5.66 -2.89
N HIS A 138 6.92 -6.57 -2.43
CA HIS A 138 8.25 -6.81 -2.94
C HIS A 138 8.20 -8.06 -3.83
N TRP A 139 8.62 -7.90 -5.08
CA TRP A 139 8.69 -8.97 -6.05
C TRP A 139 10.15 -9.19 -6.44
N THR A 140 10.57 -10.45 -6.38
CA THR A 140 11.87 -10.88 -6.91
C THR A 140 11.67 -11.99 -7.92
N CYS A 141 12.50 -12.02 -8.96
CA CYS A 141 12.57 -13.18 -9.84
C CYS A 141 14.01 -13.57 -10.14
N GLY A 142 14.43 -14.73 -9.62
CA GLY A 142 15.81 -15.19 -9.73
C GLY A 142 16.23 -15.52 -11.16
N ARG A 143 15.29 -15.83 -12.07
CA ARG A 143 15.62 -16.09 -13.48
C ARG A 143 16.10 -14.84 -14.22
N TRP A 144 15.52 -13.68 -13.91
CA TRP A 144 15.83 -12.42 -14.59
C TRP A 144 16.67 -11.47 -13.74
N ASP A 145 16.98 -11.84 -12.51
CA ASP A 145 17.65 -10.98 -11.52
C ASP A 145 16.95 -9.61 -11.48
N GLU A 146 15.62 -9.65 -11.34
CA GLU A 146 14.77 -8.46 -11.24
C GLU A 146 14.21 -8.34 -9.82
N GLU A 147 14.18 -7.11 -9.33
CA GLU A 147 13.68 -6.73 -8.01
C GLU A 147 12.80 -5.49 -8.18
N ARG A 148 11.54 -5.58 -7.76
CA ARG A 148 10.58 -4.47 -7.79
C ARG A 148 9.85 -4.34 -6.47
N TRP A 149 9.62 -3.10 -6.08
CA TRP A 149 8.82 -2.75 -4.92
C TRP A 149 7.64 -1.91 -5.36
N VAL A 150 6.46 -2.17 -4.80
CA VAL A 150 5.25 -1.38 -5.02
C VAL A 150 4.60 -1.09 -3.68
N TRP A 151 4.44 0.19 -3.36
CA TRP A 151 3.71 0.67 -2.19
C TRP A 151 2.36 1.23 -2.61
N LEU A 152 1.30 0.86 -1.90
CA LEU A 152 -0.08 1.21 -2.22
C LEU A 152 -0.78 1.87 -1.02
N GLY A 153 -1.47 2.97 -1.29
CA GLY A 153 -2.36 3.65 -0.35
C GLY A 153 -3.82 3.23 -0.50
N LEU A 154 -4.63 3.45 0.53
CA LEU A 154 -6.06 3.11 0.52
C LEU A 154 -6.86 3.89 -0.54
N ASP A 155 -6.36 5.06 -0.94
CA ASP A 155 -6.96 5.90 -1.97
C ASP A 155 -6.56 5.47 -3.40
N GLY A 156 -5.83 4.37 -3.53
CA GLY A 156 -5.35 3.84 -4.80
C GLY A 156 -4.09 4.53 -5.34
N GLN A 157 -3.42 5.40 -4.58
CA GLN A 157 -2.07 5.85 -4.97
C GLN A 157 -1.10 4.68 -4.93
N ALA A 158 -0.30 4.54 -5.98
CA ALA A 158 0.75 3.56 -6.07
C ALA A 158 2.09 4.25 -6.36
N PHE A 159 3.15 3.76 -5.73
CA PHE A 159 4.53 4.12 -6.00
C PHE A 159 5.34 2.86 -6.24
N SER A 160 6.14 2.81 -7.30
CA SER A 160 7.09 1.72 -7.54
C SER A 160 8.53 2.16 -7.53
N LEU A 161 9.38 1.22 -7.15
CA LEU A 161 10.81 1.25 -7.33
C LEU A 161 11.25 -0.02 -8.07
N ASP A 162 11.69 0.14 -9.32
CA ASP A 162 12.45 -0.87 -10.05
C ASP A 162 13.93 -0.62 -9.79
N ARG A 163 14.52 -1.47 -8.94
CA ARG A 163 15.91 -1.28 -8.50
C ARG A 163 16.89 -1.46 -9.64
N LYS A 164 16.65 -2.45 -10.50
CA LYS A 164 17.56 -2.80 -11.60
C LYS A 164 17.63 -1.67 -12.62
N ARG A 165 16.48 -1.08 -12.95
CA ARG A 165 16.39 0.01 -13.92
C ARG A 165 16.58 1.39 -13.28
N GLY A 166 16.58 1.49 -11.95
CA GLY A 166 16.56 2.76 -11.22
C GLY A 166 15.31 3.59 -11.50
N VAL A 167 14.24 2.95 -12.00
CA VAL A 167 13.01 3.61 -12.45
C VAL A 167 12.04 3.71 -11.28
N ARG A 168 11.46 4.90 -11.13
CA ARG A 168 10.43 5.19 -10.12
C ARG A 168 9.20 5.70 -10.81
N THR A 169 8.06 5.10 -10.48
CA THR A 169 6.80 5.46 -11.12
C THR A 169 5.75 5.70 -10.05
N ARG A 170 4.93 6.74 -10.25
CA ARG A 170 3.69 6.93 -9.50
C ARG A 170 2.52 6.79 -10.44
N TRP A 171 1.50 6.08 -10.02
CA TRP A 171 0.26 5.94 -10.78
C TRP A 171 -0.91 5.69 -9.83
N ARG A 172 -2.10 5.50 -10.41
CA ARG A 172 -3.33 5.17 -9.69
C ARG A 172 -3.75 3.75 -10.04
N VAL A 173 -4.14 3.00 -9.02
CA VAL A 173 -4.86 1.73 -9.15
C VAL A 173 -6.29 1.92 -8.65
N ALA A 174 -7.18 0.98 -8.95
CA ALA A 174 -8.53 1.04 -8.42
C ALA A 174 -8.51 0.83 -6.90
N LYS A 175 -9.03 1.80 -6.14
CA LYS A 175 -9.09 1.73 -4.67
C LYS A 175 -9.75 0.42 -4.17
N ASP A 176 -10.78 -0.05 -4.86
CA ASP A 176 -11.53 -1.25 -4.47
C ASP A 176 -10.69 -2.53 -4.65
N GLU A 177 -9.70 -2.54 -5.56
CA GLU A 177 -8.73 -3.63 -5.67
C GLU A 177 -7.78 -3.63 -4.47
N VAL A 178 -7.27 -2.46 -4.07
CA VAL A 178 -6.39 -2.35 -2.89
C VAL A 178 -7.11 -2.84 -1.64
N HIS A 179 -8.34 -2.39 -1.41
CA HIS A 179 -9.16 -2.86 -0.28
C HIS A 179 -9.39 -4.37 -0.33
N ARG A 180 -9.75 -4.92 -1.50
CA ARG A 180 -9.99 -6.36 -1.67
C ARG A 180 -8.76 -7.19 -1.36
N VAL A 181 -7.59 -6.79 -1.86
CA VAL A 181 -6.32 -7.48 -1.58
C VAL A 181 -5.98 -7.40 -0.09
N LEU A 182 -6.08 -6.22 0.53
CA LEU A 182 -5.84 -6.06 1.97
C LEU A 182 -6.78 -6.94 2.81
N ASP A 183 -8.06 -6.99 2.47
CA ASP A 183 -9.03 -7.82 3.19
C ASP A 183 -8.80 -9.32 2.98
N ALA A 184 -8.29 -9.73 1.82
CA ALA A 184 -7.86 -11.10 1.60
C ALA A 184 -6.60 -11.44 2.41
N LEU A 185 -5.60 -10.56 2.42
CA LEU A 185 -4.37 -10.70 3.23
C LEU A 185 -4.67 -10.78 4.73
N ARG A 186 -5.64 -10.01 5.24
CA ARG A 186 -6.06 -10.08 6.66
C ARG A 186 -6.72 -11.40 7.04
N ARG A 187 -7.41 -12.03 6.09
CA ARG A 187 -8.04 -13.35 6.29
C ARG A 187 -7.08 -14.50 6.08
N ALA A 188 -5.93 -14.23 5.45
CA ALA A 188 -4.87 -15.20 5.26
C ALA A 188 -4.34 -15.69 6.60
N ARG A 189 -4.25 -17.01 6.76
CA ARG A 189 -3.44 -17.58 7.84
C ARG A 189 -1.99 -17.49 7.39
N VAL A 190 -1.22 -16.57 7.98
CA VAL A 190 0.20 -16.35 7.66
C VAL A 190 0.98 -17.65 7.88
N ARG A 191 1.18 -18.39 6.80
CA ARG A 191 2.08 -19.53 6.66
C ARG A 191 2.72 -19.38 5.28
N PRO A 192 4.01 -19.65 5.10
CA PRO A 192 4.62 -19.66 3.77
C PRO A 192 3.75 -20.51 2.82
N VAL A 193 3.37 -19.93 1.68
CA VAL A 193 2.55 -20.62 0.67
C VAL A 193 3.37 -20.85 -0.59
N GLY A 194 3.37 -22.10 -1.04
CA GLY A 194 4.10 -22.58 -2.19
C GLY A 194 5.49 -23.12 -1.85
N THR A 195 6.09 -23.82 -2.80
CA THR A 195 7.50 -24.25 -2.72
C THR A 195 8.37 -23.14 -3.28
N PRO A 196 9.40 -22.65 -2.56
CA PRO A 196 10.35 -21.70 -3.10
C PRO A 196 11.05 -22.28 -4.34
N ASP A 197 10.92 -21.61 -5.47
CA ASP A 197 11.69 -21.90 -6.69
C ASP A 197 12.75 -20.80 -6.85
N PRO A 198 14.06 -21.11 -6.76
CA PRO A 198 15.13 -20.14 -6.98
C PRO A 198 15.08 -19.44 -8.35
N ARG A 199 14.39 -20.03 -9.33
CA ARG A 199 14.19 -19.45 -10.67
C ARG A 199 12.80 -18.83 -10.84
N GLY A 200 11.90 -19.06 -9.89
CA GLY A 200 10.54 -18.56 -9.89
C GLY A 200 10.46 -17.10 -9.46
N ALA A 201 9.23 -16.58 -9.47
CA ALA A 201 8.93 -15.32 -8.82
C ALA A 201 8.61 -15.56 -7.34
N MET A 202 9.05 -14.65 -6.49
CA MET A 202 8.73 -14.61 -5.07
C MET A 202 8.07 -13.27 -4.76
N TYR A 203 6.98 -13.32 -4.00
CA TYR A 203 6.24 -12.15 -3.56
C TYR A 203 6.35 -12.07 -2.04
N GLN A 204 6.81 -10.95 -1.54
CA GLN A 204 6.79 -10.61 -0.13
C GLN A 204 5.82 -9.44 0.08
N PHE A 205 4.74 -9.71 0.78
CA PHE A 205 3.74 -8.74 1.18
C PHE A 205 4.10 -8.17 2.55
N CYS A 206 4.03 -6.86 2.72
CA CYS A 206 4.05 -6.17 4.00
C CYS A 206 2.82 -5.27 4.10
N TRP A 207 2.01 -5.37 5.16
CA TRP A 207 0.78 -4.58 5.25
C TRP A 207 0.36 -4.23 6.67
N TRP A 208 -0.44 -3.16 6.78
CA TRP A 208 -1.02 -2.71 8.04
C TRP A 208 -2.34 -3.40 8.34
N THR A 209 -2.43 -4.04 9.51
CA THR A 209 -3.66 -4.70 9.97
C THR A 209 -4.64 -3.76 10.69
N GLY A 210 -4.25 -2.50 10.93
CA GLY A 210 -4.94 -1.61 11.88
C GLY A 210 -4.34 -1.63 13.28
N LYS A 211 -3.46 -2.61 13.59
CA LYS A 211 -2.83 -2.77 14.91
C LYS A 211 -1.32 -2.98 14.83
N GLU A 212 -0.88 -3.77 13.87
CA GLU A 212 0.53 -4.12 13.65
C GLU A 212 0.82 -4.32 12.15
N TRP A 213 2.10 -4.25 11.81
CA TRP A 213 2.61 -4.63 10.49
C TRP A 213 2.73 -6.15 10.41
N ARG A 214 2.36 -6.71 9.26
CA ARG A 214 2.48 -8.14 8.97
C ARG A 214 3.24 -8.32 7.68
N ASP A 215 4.10 -9.33 7.68
CA ASP A 215 4.83 -9.76 6.50
C ASP A 215 4.43 -11.18 6.11
N TRP A 216 4.40 -11.46 4.81
CA TRP A 216 4.08 -12.77 4.27
C TRP A 216 4.78 -13.02 2.95
N GLU A 217 5.42 -14.18 2.84
CA GLU A 217 6.11 -14.64 1.63
C GLU A 217 5.30 -15.71 0.89
N VAL A 218 5.19 -15.55 -0.43
CA VAL A 218 4.39 -16.39 -1.33
C VAL A 218 5.19 -16.66 -2.61
N SER A 219 5.32 -17.93 -2.99
CA SER A 219 5.95 -18.29 -4.27
C SER A 219 4.97 -18.23 -5.44
N SER A 220 5.48 -18.09 -6.67
CA SER A 220 4.70 -17.84 -7.88
C SER A 220 3.82 -18.99 -8.38
N GLN A 221 3.77 -20.13 -7.69
CA GLN A 221 2.86 -21.23 -7.99
C GLN A 221 1.90 -21.49 -6.83
N PRO A 222 1.06 -20.52 -6.42
CA PRO A 222 0.24 -20.74 -5.26
C PRO A 222 -1.14 -21.27 -5.69
N ASP A 223 -1.62 -22.31 -5.02
CA ASP A 223 -2.94 -22.89 -5.30
C ASP A 223 -4.07 -22.07 -4.65
N GLY A 224 -5.22 -21.99 -5.33
CA GLY A 224 -6.46 -21.47 -4.75
C GLY A 224 -6.58 -19.93 -4.72
N TRP A 225 -7.20 -19.40 -3.67
CA TRP A 225 -7.61 -17.98 -3.56
C TRP A 225 -6.48 -16.95 -3.72
N ILE A 226 -5.25 -17.36 -3.42
CA ILE A 226 -4.04 -16.53 -3.52
C ILE A 226 -3.63 -16.27 -4.97
N HIS A 227 -4.01 -17.14 -5.91
CA HIS A 227 -3.78 -16.91 -7.33
C HIS A 227 -4.47 -15.63 -7.82
N GLU A 228 -5.71 -15.37 -7.38
CA GLU A 228 -6.46 -14.16 -7.74
C GLU A 228 -5.77 -12.87 -7.25
N ILE A 229 -5.13 -12.94 -6.08
CA ILE A 229 -4.35 -11.83 -5.54
C ILE A 229 -3.09 -11.62 -6.38
N LEU A 230 -2.37 -12.69 -6.72
CA LEU A 230 -1.16 -12.57 -7.53
C LEU A 230 -1.46 -12.00 -8.92
N VAL A 231 -2.57 -12.37 -9.55
CA VAL A 231 -2.99 -11.78 -10.83
C VAL A 231 -3.18 -10.26 -10.71
N THR A 232 -3.80 -9.80 -9.62
CA THR A 232 -4.01 -8.37 -9.35
C THR A 232 -2.67 -7.66 -9.10
N VAL A 233 -1.81 -8.28 -8.31
CA VAL A 233 -0.50 -7.76 -7.93
C VAL A 233 0.45 -7.68 -9.12
N ASP A 234 0.44 -8.68 -9.99
CA ASP A 234 1.21 -8.70 -11.23
C ASP A 234 0.82 -7.53 -12.14
N ALA A 235 -0.47 -7.22 -12.23
CA ALA A 235 -0.93 -6.04 -12.97
C ALA A 235 -0.36 -4.74 -12.39
N TRP A 236 -0.29 -4.61 -11.06
CA TRP A 236 0.35 -3.45 -10.41
C TRP A 236 1.86 -3.40 -10.68
N LEU A 237 2.54 -4.55 -10.68
CA LEU A 237 3.99 -4.66 -10.92
C LEU A 237 4.41 -4.30 -12.35
N GLN A 238 3.49 -4.37 -13.33
CA GLN A 238 3.73 -3.87 -14.68
C GLN A 238 3.65 -2.34 -14.78
N GLY A 239 3.20 -1.64 -13.73
CA GLY A 239 3.10 -0.19 -13.68
C GLY A 239 1.84 0.37 -14.35
N PRO A 240 1.80 1.67 -14.71
CA PRO A 240 0.65 2.24 -15.39
C PRO A 240 0.43 1.55 -16.74
N PRO A 241 -0.83 1.34 -17.18
CA PRO A 241 -1.10 0.85 -18.51
C PRO A 241 -0.42 1.77 -19.53
N THR A 242 0.24 1.16 -20.51
CA THR A 242 0.83 1.92 -21.62
C THR A 242 -0.33 2.56 -22.41
N PRO A 243 -0.29 3.88 -22.68
CA PRO A 243 -1.38 4.60 -23.33
C PRO A 243 -1.68 4.11 -24.75
#